data_AF-A0A431URF1-F1
#
_entry.id   AF-A0A431URF1-F1
#
_cell.length_a   1.000
_cell.length_b   1.000
_cell.length_c   1.000
_cell.angle_alpha   90.00
_cell.angle_beta   90.00
_cell.angle_gamma   90.00
#
_symmetry.space_group_name_H-M   'P 1'
#
loop_
_entity.id
_entity.type
_entity.pdbx_description
1 polymer ?
#
loop_
_entity_poly.entity_id
_entity_poly.type
_entity_poly.pdbx_seq_one_letter_code
_entity_poly.pdbx_strand_id
1 'polypeptide(L)'
;MERLNVSLERLKTILPVPEKIYGSGDISQWKEAEKELGSKFPADYKEFISTYGTGGVCGFLWIYSPFSDNENLNFFIRSKEENDAYIISKQKFPDDFPHSLFPVEGGLLPWGVTDNGDVLNWITSNNPEEWSVLVYDGGTGESYEYKNSFSEFIFDILNGNINCNLFPDDLLDIEIEYVVGDAD
;
A
#
# COMPACT_ATOMS: atom_id res chain seq x y z
N MET A 1 9.39 -13.00 -11.53
CA MET A 1 10.61 -12.92 -10.69
C MET A 1 11.58 -11.86 -11.20
N GLU A 2 12.10 -11.91 -12.44
CA GLU A 2 13.03 -10.87 -12.94
C GLU A 2 12.44 -9.44 -12.94
N ARG A 3 11.15 -9.26 -13.26
CA ARG A 3 10.51 -7.94 -13.35
C ARG A 3 10.29 -7.26 -11.98
N LEU A 4 9.99 -8.05 -10.95
CA LEU A 4 9.72 -7.58 -9.57
C LEU A 4 11.01 -7.19 -8.84
N ASN A 5 12.09 -7.94 -9.04
CA ASN A 5 13.42 -7.54 -8.54
C ASN A 5 13.88 -6.21 -9.16
N VAL A 6 13.49 -5.90 -10.40
CA VAL A 6 13.90 -4.66 -11.06
C VAL A 6 13.17 -3.44 -10.49
N SER A 7 11.89 -3.55 -10.11
CA SER A 7 11.13 -2.41 -9.60
C SER A 7 11.62 -1.95 -8.23
N LEU A 8 11.89 -2.88 -7.30
CA LEU A 8 12.42 -2.51 -5.99
C LEU A 8 13.85 -1.97 -6.06
N GLU A 9 14.71 -2.54 -6.90
CA GLU A 9 16.08 -2.02 -7.08
C GLU A 9 16.06 -0.61 -7.68
N ARG A 10 15.11 -0.31 -8.59
CA ARG A 10 14.89 1.06 -9.07
C ARG A 10 14.38 1.97 -7.96
N LEU A 11 13.46 1.51 -7.11
CA LEU A 11 12.96 2.29 -5.99
C LEU A 11 14.09 2.69 -5.03
N LYS A 12 15.04 1.79 -4.74
CA LYS A 12 16.22 2.09 -3.91
C LYS A 12 17.15 3.15 -4.49
N THR A 13 17.05 3.45 -5.80
CA THR A 13 17.85 4.54 -6.41
C THR A 13 17.30 5.93 -6.14
N ILE A 14 16.03 6.04 -5.74
CA ILE A 14 15.35 7.32 -5.52
C ILE A 14 14.85 7.48 -4.08
N LEU A 15 14.40 6.40 -3.44
CA LEU A 15 13.95 6.39 -2.06
C LEU A 15 15.12 5.91 -1.16
N PRO A 16 15.66 6.76 -0.28
CA PRO A 16 16.74 6.36 0.61
C PRO A 16 16.32 5.22 1.54
N VAL A 17 17.16 4.18 1.63
CA VAL A 17 16.95 3.08 2.58
C VAL A 17 17.33 3.58 3.98
N PRO A 18 16.44 3.47 4.98
CA PRO A 18 16.72 3.93 6.34
C PRO A 18 17.86 3.13 6.98
N GLU A 19 18.68 3.78 7.81
CA GLU A 19 19.78 3.13 8.53
C GLU A 19 19.31 2.08 9.54
N LYS A 20 18.08 2.26 10.06
CA LYS A 20 17.44 1.36 11.01
C LYS A 20 15.99 1.10 10.59
N ILE A 21 15.61 -0.17 10.60
CA ILE A 21 14.27 -0.64 10.26
C ILE A 21 13.64 -1.39 11.43
N TYR A 22 12.32 -1.40 11.45
CA TYR A 22 11.47 -2.14 12.39
C TYR A 22 10.34 -2.81 11.63
N GLY A 23 9.72 -3.85 12.20
CA GLY A 23 8.55 -4.48 11.58
C GLY A 23 8.80 -5.04 10.17
N SER A 24 9.98 -5.62 9.91
CA SER A 24 10.33 -6.22 8.60
C SER A 24 9.84 -7.67 8.43
N GLY A 25 9.54 -8.33 9.55
CA GLY A 25 9.15 -9.74 9.63
C GLY A 25 10.28 -10.72 9.29
N ASP A 26 10.17 -11.94 9.81
CA ASP A 26 10.95 -13.10 9.39
C ASP A 26 10.13 -14.08 8.54
N ILE A 27 10.77 -15.16 8.07
CA ILE A 27 10.13 -16.17 7.22
C ILE A 27 8.91 -16.84 7.90
N SER A 28 8.95 -17.03 9.22
CA SER A 28 7.84 -17.62 9.97
C SER A 28 6.70 -16.63 10.09
N GLN A 29 7.01 -15.38 10.46
CA GLN A 29 6.02 -14.31 10.60
C GLN A 29 5.29 -14.02 9.28
N TRP A 30 6.01 -14.02 8.14
CA TRP A 30 5.37 -13.89 6.83
C TRP A 30 4.41 -15.04 6.51
N LYS A 31 4.77 -16.29 6.86
CA LYS A 31 3.86 -17.43 6.66
C LYS A 31 2.61 -17.33 7.53
N GLU A 32 2.75 -16.80 8.74
CA GLU A 32 1.62 -16.56 9.64
C GLU A 32 0.71 -15.45 9.09
N ALA A 33 1.30 -14.34 8.63
CA ALA A 33 0.56 -13.26 8.00
C ALA A 33 -0.19 -13.72 6.72
N GLU A 34 0.44 -14.50 5.85
CA GLU A 34 -0.22 -15.06 4.65
C GLU A 34 -1.34 -16.05 5.02
N LYS A 35 -1.16 -16.81 6.12
CA LYS A 35 -2.20 -17.70 6.63
C LYS A 35 -3.39 -16.92 7.18
N GLU A 36 -3.14 -15.83 7.90
CA GLU A 36 -4.19 -14.94 8.43
C GLU A 36 -4.94 -14.23 7.31
N LEU A 37 -4.22 -13.71 6.32
CA LEU A 37 -4.82 -13.11 5.11
C LEU A 37 -5.65 -14.13 4.30
N GLY A 38 -5.27 -15.41 4.33
CA GLY A 38 -5.85 -16.45 3.48
C GLY A 38 -5.37 -16.38 2.02
N SER A 39 -4.34 -15.58 1.76
CA SER A 39 -3.66 -15.43 0.46
C SER A 39 -2.18 -15.12 0.69
N LYS A 40 -1.35 -15.29 -0.34
CA LYS A 40 -0.02 -14.69 -0.33
C LYS A 40 -0.11 -13.18 -0.55
N PHE A 41 0.89 -12.46 -0.05
CA PHE A 41 1.15 -11.08 -0.46
C PHE A 41 1.98 -11.04 -1.75
N PRO A 42 1.88 -9.95 -2.55
CA PRO A 42 2.77 -9.71 -3.67
C PRO A 42 4.24 -9.76 -3.22
N ALA A 43 5.14 -10.32 -4.05
CA ALA A 43 6.55 -10.45 -3.68
C ALA A 43 7.21 -9.09 -3.45
N ASP A 44 6.89 -8.09 -4.27
CA ASP A 44 7.50 -6.76 -4.19
C ASP A 44 7.11 -5.99 -2.93
N TYR A 45 5.88 -6.15 -2.43
CA TYR A 45 5.46 -5.65 -1.12
C TYR A 45 6.26 -6.29 0.02
N LYS A 46 6.44 -7.61 -0.02
CA LYS A 46 7.22 -8.33 1.01
C LYS A 46 8.68 -7.87 1.03
N GLU A 47 9.27 -7.70 -0.14
CA GLU A 47 10.64 -7.21 -0.27
C GLU A 47 10.76 -5.73 0.15
N PHE A 48 9.75 -4.90 -0.14
CA PHE A 48 9.68 -3.52 0.35
C PHE A 48 9.68 -3.46 1.88
N ILE A 49 8.76 -4.18 2.54
CA ILE A 49 8.69 -4.24 4.02
C ILE A 49 9.99 -4.83 4.59
N SER A 50 10.60 -5.80 3.92
CA SER A 50 11.90 -6.35 4.34
C SER A 50 13.06 -5.35 4.21
N THR A 51 12.96 -4.38 3.30
CA THR A 51 14.00 -3.39 3.01
C THR A 51 13.83 -2.13 3.85
N TYR A 52 12.61 -1.61 3.95
CA TYR A 52 12.29 -0.32 4.56
C TYR A 52 11.64 -0.44 5.94
N GLY A 53 11.08 -1.60 6.29
CA GLY A 53 10.33 -1.79 7.54
C GLY A 53 8.99 -1.04 7.56
N THR A 54 8.38 -0.91 8.74
CA THR A 54 7.18 -0.10 8.96
C THR A 54 7.47 1.39 8.77
N GLY A 55 6.61 2.10 8.03
CA GLY A 55 6.78 3.53 7.81
C GLY A 55 5.98 4.11 6.66
N GLY A 56 6.43 5.25 6.17
CA GLY A 56 5.80 5.98 5.08
C GLY A 56 6.79 6.64 4.14
N VAL A 57 6.34 6.92 2.93
CA VAL A 57 7.10 7.56 1.86
C VAL A 57 6.76 9.04 1.83
N CYS A 58 7.80 9.89 1.91
CA CYS A 58 7.71 11.37 1.87
C CYS A 58 6.74 11.96 2.92
N GLY A 59 6.56 11.27 4.05
CA GLY A 59 5.57 11.65 5.07
C GLY A 59 4.11 11.67 4.58
N PHE A 60 3.85 11.11 3.39
CA PHE A 60 2.56 11.20 2.71
C PHE A 60 1.93 9.83 2.49
N LEU A 61 2.64 8.87 1.90
CA LEU A 61 2.11 7.51 1.70
C LEU A 61 2.50 6.63 2.89
N TRP A 62 1.57 6.36 3.79
CA TRP A 62 1.78 5.48 4.95
C TRP A 62 1.44 4.03 4.59
N ILE A 63 2.42 3.14 4.75
CA ILE A 63 2.31 1.73 4.33
C ILE A 63 1.94 0.89 5.53
N TYR A 64 0.86 0.13 5.40
CA TYR A 64 0.48 -0.80 6.44
C TYR A 64 1.39 -2.03 6.42
N SER A 65 1.97 -2.37 7.57
CA SER A 65 2.84 -3.54 7.76
C SER A 65 2.12 -4.59 8.63
N PRO A 66 2.21 -5.89 8.32
CA PRO A 66 1.66 -6.95 9.16
C PRO A 66 2.41 -7.08 10.50
N PHE A 67 3.59 -6.45 10.62
CA PHE A 67 4.49 -6.57 11.76
C PHE A 67 4.65 -5.26 12.53
N SER A 68 3.83 -4.26 12.21
CA SER A 68 3.79 -3.00 12.95
C SER A 68 3.12 -3.20 14.30
N ASP A 69 3.80 -2.78 15.37
CA ASP A 69 3.20 -2.68 16.71
C ASP A 69 2.33 -1.41 16.85
N ASN A 70 2.56 -0.40 16.00
CA ASN A 70 1.69 0.75 15.88
C ASN A 70 0.38 0.36 15.19
N GLU A 71 -0.74 0.42 15.92
CA GLU A 71 -2.07 0.09 15.39
C GLU A 71 -2.45 0.93 14.17
N ASN A 72 -1.96 2.17 14.06
CA ASN A 72 -2.22 3.05 12.92
C ASN A 72 -1.51 2.62 11.63
N LEU A 73 -0.50 1.75 11.73
CA LEU A 73 0.24 1.19 10.61
C LEU A 73 0.14 -0.34 10.54
N ASN A 74 -0.66 -0.97 11.41
CA ASN A 74 -0.84 -2.41 11.39
C ASN A 74 -1.80 -2.82 10.27
N PHE A 75 -1.33 -3.68 9.37
CA PHE A 75 -2.09 -4.14 8.21
C PHE A 75 -3.44 -4.75 8.58
N PHE A 76 -3.50 -5.67 9.53
CA PHE A 76 -4.76 -6.38 9.82
C PHE A 76 -5.78 -5.50 10.52
N ILE A 77 -5.33 -4.57 11.36
CA ILE A 77 -6.21 -3.60 12.04
C ILE A 77 -6.74 -2.60 11.01
N ARG A 78 -5.85 -1.90 10.30
CA ARG A 78 -6.24 -0.79 9.42
C ARG A 78 -6.96 -1.27 8.18
N SER A 79 -6.51 -2.35 7.55
CA SER A 79 -7.19 -2.92 6.38
C SER A 79 -8.63 -3.34 6.71
N LYS A 80 -8.88 -3.83 7.94
CA LYS A 80 -10.24 -4.11 8.41
C LYS A 80 -11.06 -2.82 8.58
N GLU A 81 -10.51 -1.80 9.22
CA GLU A 81 -11.21 -0.53 9.46
C GLU A 81 -11.57 0.18 8.15
N GLU A 82 -10.66 0.22 7.18
CA GLU A 82 -10.93 0.79 5.85
C GLU A 82 -12.02 0.01 5.11
N ASN A 83 -12.01 -1.33 5.20
CA ASN A 83 -13.07 -2.15 4.61
C ASN A 83 -14.44 -1.91 5.27
N ASP A 84 -14.48 -1.79 6.60
CA ASP A 84 -15.72 -1.50 7.32
C ASP A 84 -16.27 -0.11 6.93
N ALA A 85 -15.39 0.90 6.78
CA ALA A 85 -15.76 2.23 6.29
C ALA A 85 -16.30 2.17 4.84
N TYR A 86 -15.60 1.46 3.94
CA TYR A 86 -16.02 1.28 2.56
C TYR A 86 -17.40 0.61 2.46
N ILE A 87 -17.69 -0.39 3.29
CA ILE A 87 -19.02 -1.05 3.33
C ILE A 87 -20.12 -0.04 3.68
N ILE A 88 -19.89 0.82 4.68
CA ILE A 88 -20.85 1.84 5.08
C ILE A 88 -21.09 2.84 3.93
N SER A 89 -20.02 3.32 3.30
CA SER A 89 -20.10 4.23 2.15
C SER A 89 -20.85 3.59 0.98
N LYS A 90 -20.53 2.34 0.63
CA LYS A 90 -21.21 1.58 -0.43
C LYS A 90 -22.70 1.36 -0.17
N GLN A 91 -23.11 1.11 1.06
CA GLN A 91 -24.53 0.99 1.39
C GLN A 91 -25.30 2.28 1.13
N LYS A 92 -24.66 3.43 1.33
CA LYS A 92 -25.27 4.75 1.17
C LYS A 92 -25.15 5.27 -0.27
N PHE A 93 -24.05 4.97 -0.94
CA PHE A 93 -23.64 5.49 -2.24
C PHE A 93 -23.07 4.35 -3.13
N PRO A 94 -23.90 3.39 -3.56
CA PRO A 94 -23.42 2.19 -4.25
C PRO A 94 -22.77 2.48 -5.62
N ASP A 95 -23.17 3.57 -6.28
CA ASP A 95 -22.62 3.96 -7.59
C ASP A 95 -21.22 4.59 -7.45
N ASP A 96 -20.96 5.30 -6.35
CA ASP A 96 -19.66 5.94 -6.07
C ASP A 96 -18.65 4.94 -5.47
N PHE A 97 -19.14 3.84 -4.85
CA PHE A 97 -18.31 2.79 -4.25
C PHE A 97 -18.60 1.40 -4.87
N PRO A 98 -18.32 1.20 -6.17
CA PRO A 98 -18.82 0.04 -6.91
C PRO A 98 -18.08 -1.27 -6.58
N HIS A 99 -16.80 -1.20 -6.17
CA HIS A 99 -15.93 -2.35 -6.01
C HIS A 99 -16.40 -3.33 -4.91
N SER A 100 -16.14 -4.62 -5.14
CA SER A 100 -16.21 -5.64 -4.10
C SER A 100 -14.94 -5.58 -3.23
N LEU A 101 -14.95 -6.26 -2.09
CA LEU A 101 -13.79 -6.37 -1.20
C LEU A 101 -13.21 -7.78 -1.26
N PHE A 102 -11.89 -7.90 -1.04
CA PHE A 102 -11.22 -9.18 -0.86
C PHE A 102 -11.92 -9.98 0.27
N PRO A 103 -12.14 -11.30 0.13
CA PRO A 103 -11.50 -12.24 -0.81
C PRO A 103 -12.26 -12.48 -2.13
N VAL A 104 -13.23 -11.64 -2.50
CA VAL A 104 -13.85 -11.72 -3.83
C VAL A 104 -12.79 -11.41 -4.89
N GLU A 105 -12.71 -12.21 -5.97
CA GLU A 105 -11.79 -11.93 -7.09
C GLU A 105 -12.10 -10.54 -7.69
N GLY A 106 -11.05 -9.74 -7.92
CA GLY A 106 -11.19 -8.33 -8.29
C GLY A 106 -11.53 -7.41 -7.12
N GLY A 107 -11.57 -7.92 -5.89
CA GLY A 107 -11.91 -7.18 -4.69
C GLY A 107 -10.76 -6.31 -4.19
N LEU A 108 -11.10 -5.19 -3.55
CA LEU A 108 -10.14 -4.29 -2.94
C LEU A 108 -9.54 -4.88 -1.67
N LEU A 109 -8.24 -4.68 -1.48
CA LEU A 109 -7.51 -4.97 -0.26
C LEU A 109 -6.62 -3.77 0.10
N PRO A 110 -6.97 -3.00 1.15
CA PRO A 110 -6.18 -1.85 1.59
C PRO A 110 -4.78 -2.25 2.04
N TRP A 111 -3.77 -1.53 1.57
CA TRP A 111 -2.35 -1.70 1.93
C TRP A 111 -1.68 -0.44 2.46
N GLY A 112 -2.35 0.70 2.38
CA GLY A 112 -1.85 1.95 2.92
C GLY A 112 -2.87 3.07 2.84
N VAL A 113 -2.45 4.24 3.30
CA VAL A 113 -3.26 5.45 3.32
C VAL A 113 -2.37 6.65 3.05
N THR A 114 -2.93 7.70 2.46
CA THR A 114 -2.25 8.99 2.38
C THR A 114 -2.42 9.77 3.69
N ASP A 115 -1.57 10.75 3.97
CA ASP A 115 -1.67 11.61 5.16
C ASP A 115 -2.99 12.41 5.20
N ASN A 116 -3.62 12.62 4.03
CA ASN A 116 -4.93 13.25 3.88
C ASN A 116 -6.12 12.26 3.82
N GLY A 117 -5.89 10.95 3.95
CA GLY A 117 -6.95 9.96 4.14
C GLY A 117 -7.46 9.23 2.90
N ASP A 118 -6.79 9.38 1.75
CA ASP A 118 -7.05 8.54 0.57
C ASP A 118 -6.51 7.13 0.81
N VAL A 119 -7.30 6.12 0.43
CA VAL A 119 -6.95 4.72 0.71
C VAL A 119 -6.25 4.11 -0.49
N LEU A 120 -5.11 3.49 -0.22
CA LEU A 120 -4.30 2.79 -1.21
C LEU A 120 -4.65 1.30 -1.17
N ASN A 121 -5.15 0.77 -2.27
CA ASN A 121 -5.70 -0.58 -2.36
C ASN A 121 -5.00 -1.40 -3.44
N TRP A 122 -4.93 -2.70 -3.21
CA TRP A 122 -4.75 -3.66 -4.28
C TRP A 122 -6.10 -4.00 -4.88
N ILE A 123 -6.18 -4.09 -6.20
CA ILE A 123 -7.24 -4.84 -6.88
C ILE A 123 -6.73 -6.28 -6.99
N THR A 124 -7.31 -7.16 -6.19
CA THR A 124 -6.83 -8.54 -6.06
C THR A 124 -7.24 -9.41 -7.24
N SER A 125 -6.40 -10.40 -7.57
CA SER A 125 -6.67 -11.47 -8.54
C SER A 125 -6.21 -12.82 -7.96
N ASN A 126 -6.44 -13.90 -8.71
CA ASN A 126 -5.98 -15.24 -8.32
C ASN A 126 -4.44 -15.36 -8.21
N ASN A 127 -3.68 -14.46 -8.84
CA ASN A 127 -2.24 -14.40 -8.76
C ASN A 127 -1.79 -13.11 -8.06
N PRO A 128 -1.26 -13.17 -6.83
CA PRO A 128 -0.77 -11.99 -6.09
C PRO A 128 0.26 -11.13 -6.84
N GLU A 129 1.01 -11.71 -7.77
CA GLU A 129 1.97 -10.96 -8.60
C GLU A 129 1.32 -10.12 -9.70
N GLU A 130 0.00 -10.25 -9.91
CA GLU A 130 -0.79 -9.50 -10.88
C GLU A 130 -1.73 -8.49 -10.23
N TRP A 131 -1.65 -8.32 -8.90
CA TRP A 131 -2.46 -7.34 -8.19
C TRP A 131 -2.04 -5.92 -8.60
N SER A 132 -3.00 -5.14 -9.07
CA SER A 132 -2.81 -3.75 -9.48
C SER A 132 -3.19 -2.78 -8.36
N VAL A 133 -2.89 -1.49 -8.51
CA VAL A 133 -3.18 -0.47 -7.50
C VAL A 133 -4.46 0.29 -7.83
N LEU A 134 -5.26 0.60 -6.81
CA LEU A 134 -6.33 1.57 -6.88
C LEU A 134 -6.22 2.54 -5.69
N VAL A 135 -6.28 3.82 -5.98
CA VAL A 135 -6.38 4.88 -4.97
C VAL A 135 -7.82 5.37 -4.98
N TYR A 136 -8.45 5.52 -3.81
CA TYR A 136 -9.75 6.18 -3.71
C TYR A 136 -9.82 7.17 -2.56
N ASP A 137 -10.60 8.23 -2.77
CA ASP A 137 -10.97 9.20 -1.73
C ASP A 137 -12.11 8.62 -0.88
N GLY A 138 -11.86 8.41 0.41
CA GLY A 138 -12.85 7.86 1.35
C GLY A 138 -14.10 8.72 1.56
N GLY A 139 -14.03 10.02 1.25
CA GLY A 139 -15.14 10.96 1.35
C GLY A 139 -16.04 10.99 0.13
N THR A 140 -15.46 10.91 -1.08
CA THR A 140 -16.22 11.08 -2.34
C THR A 140 -16.42 9.78 -3.13
N GLY A 141 -15.58 8.77 -2.94
CA GLY A 141 -15.54 7.56 -3.78
C GLY A 141 -14.82 7.77 -5.12
N GLU A 142 -14.31 8.97 -5.40
CA GLU A 142 -13.45 9.20 -6.57
C GLU A 142 -12.24 8.26 -6.51
N SER A 143 -11.95 7.58 -7.63
CA SER A 143 -10.92 6.56 -7.66
C SER A 143 -10.17 6.48 -8.98
N TYR A 144 -8.91 6.05 -8.87
CA TYR A 144 -7.96 5.94 -9.98
C TYR A 144 -7.24 4.60 -9.91
N GLU A 145 -7.34 3.82 -10.99
CA GLU A 145 -6.67 2.53 -11.13
C GLU A 145 -5.36 2.65 -11.90
N TYR A 146 -4.31 1.98 -11.40
CA TYR A 146 -2.99 1.91 -11.98
C TYR A 146 -2.59 0.45 -12.16
N LYS A 147 -2.20 0.05 -13.37
CA LYS A 147 -1.80 -1.34 -13.69
C LYS A 147 -0.44 -1.74 -13.14
N ASN A 148 0.24 -0.83 -12.47
CA ASN A 148 1.51 -1.03 -11.79
C ASN A 148 1.36 -2.02 -10.63
N SER A 149 2.45 -2.75 -10.34
CA SER A 149 2.59 -3.41 -9.04
C SER A 149 2.77 -2.39 -7.90
N PHE A 150 2.77 -2.84 -6.65
CA PHE A 150 2.97 -1.99 -5.48
C PHE A 150 4.24 -1.11 -5.57
N SER A 151 5.39 -1.74 -5.80
CA SER A 151 6.68 -1.05 -5.86
C SER A 151 6.83 -0.19 -7.11
N GLU A 152 6.28 -0.65 -8.24
CA GLU A 152 6.27 0.12 -9.49
C GLU A 152 5.44 1.40 -9.35
N PHE A 153 4.29 1.33 -8.66
CA PHE A 153 3.43 2.50 -8.41
C PHE A 153 4.17 3.54 -7.57
N ILE A 154 4.77 3.14 -6.44
CA ILE A 154 5.54 4.07 -5.59
C ILE A 154 6.71 4.68 -6.38
N PHE A 155 7.47 3.85 -7.11
CA PHE A 155 8.56 4.36 -7.94
C PHE A 155 8.08 5.38 -8.98
N ASP A 156 6.99 5.08 -9.69
CA ASP A 156 6.49 5.95 -10.76
C ASP A 156 5.87 7.25 -10.22
N ILE A 157 5.31 7.25 -8.99
CA ILE A 157 4.95 8.48 -8.28
C ILE A 157 6.21 9.30 -8.00
N LEU A 158 7.21 8.72 -7.33
CA LEU A 158 8.43 9.45 -6.93
C LEU A 158 9.25 9.95 -8.12
N ASN A 159 9.21 9.23 -9.24
CA ASN A 159 9.91 9.62 -10.47
C ASN A 159 9.07 10.56 -11.37
N GLY A 160 7.87 10.95 -10.95
CA GLY A 160 6.98 11.85 -11.69
C GLY A 160 6.36 11.25 -12.97
N ASN A 161 6.38 9.92 -13.11
CA ASN A 161 5.75 9.22 -14.23
C ASN A 161 4.23 9.07 -14.03
N ILE A 162 3.78 9.03 -12.77
CA ILE A 162 2.37 9.08 -12.38
C ILE A 162 2.13 10.38 -11.64
N ASN A 163 1.10 11.12 -12.06
CA ASN A 163 0.46 12.14 -11.27
C ASN A 163 -0.96 11.65 -10.95
N CYS A 164 -1.21 11.37 -9.68
CA CYS A 164 -2.52 10.94 -9.20
C CYS A 164 -3.33 12.18 -8.82
N ASN A 165 -4.52 12.37 -9.41
CA ASN A 165 -5.35 13.56 -9.17
C ASN A 165 -5.82 13.71 -7.71
N LEU A 166 -5.74 12.65 -6.89
CA LEU A 166 -6.05 12.72 -5.46
C LEU A 166 -4.86 13.18 -4.61
N PHE A 167 -3.65 13.19 -5.18
CA PHE A 167 -2.44 13.60 -4.48
C PHE A 167 -2.17 15.09 -4.70
N PRO A 168 -1.49 15.76 -3.78
CA PRO A 168 -1.16 17.16 -3.94
C PRO A 168 -0.15 17.36 -5.09
N ASP A 169 -0.35 18.43 -5.88
CA ASP A 169 0.53 18.75 -7.02
C ASP A 169 1.99 19.01 -6.61
N ASP A 170 2.21 19.44 -5.36
CA ASP A 170 3.51 19.75 -4.77
C ASP A 170 4.13 18.58 -3.96
N LEU A 171 3.59 17.36 -4.10
CA LEU A 171 4.09 16.16 -3.40
C LEU A 171 5.62 15.95 -3.55
N LEU A 172 6.18 16.31 -4.71
CA LEU A 172 7.60 16.12 -5.03
C LEU A 172 8.43 17.41 -4.90
N ASP A 173 7.86 18.49 -4.38
CA ASP A 173 8.58 19.74 -4.09
C ASP A 173 9.39 19.65 -2.77
N ILE A 174 9.31 18.51 -2.08
CA ILE A 174 10.05 18.18 -0.86
C ILE A 174 11.16 17.14 -1.13
N GLU A 175 12.05 16.96 -0.15
CA GLU A 175 13.06 15.90 -0.21
C GLU A 175 12.38 14.52 -0.15
N ILE A 176 12.76 13.63 -1.08
CA ILE A 176 12.26 12.26 -1.07
C ILE A 176 12.92 11.50 0.08
N GLU A 177 12.12 11.11 1.05
CA GLU A 177 12.58 10.39 2.23
C GLU A 177 11.67 9.22 2.61
N TYR A 178 12.22 8.31 3.41
CA TYR A 178 11.45 7.29 4.10
C TYR A 178 11.33 7.64 5.58
N VAL A 179 10.09 7.76 6.07
CA VAL A 179 9.79 8.06 7.47
C VAL A 179 9.52 6.76 8.20
N VAL A 180 10.36 6.43 9.18
CA VAL A 180 10.22 5.19 9.97
C VAL A 180 9.06 5.32 10.95
N GLY A 181 8.10 4.38 10.89
CA GLY A 181 6.81 4.49 11.59
C GLY A 181 6.76 3.89 13.01
N ASP A 182 7.71 3.02 13.35
CA ASP A 182 7.84 2.36 14.67
C ASP A 182 9.12 2.80 15.40
N ALA A 183 9.61 4.02 15.14
CA ALA A 183 10.71 4.59 15.91
C ALA A 183 10.17 5.17 17.23
N ASP A 184 10.75 4.71 18.35
CA ASP A 184 10.48 5.23 19.73
C ASP A 184 10.63 6.75 19.84
#